data_AF-A0A2N2GIC4-F1
#
_entry.id   AF-A0A2N2GIC4-F1
#
_cell.length_a   1.000
_cell.length_b   1.000
_cell.length_c   1.000
_cell.angle_alpha   90.00
_cell.angle_beta   90.00
_cell.angle_gamma   90.00
#
_symmetry.space_group_name_H-M   'P 1'
#
loop_
_entity.id
_entity.type
_entity.pdbx_description
1 polymer ?
#
loop_
_entity_poly.entity_id
_entity_poly.type
_entity_poly.pdbx_seq_one_letter_code
_entity_poly.pdbx_strand_id
1 'polypeptide(L)' 'DLRLDAQGRLAILEINANPCLSPDAGFPAAVAHSAMGYTEMIGEFLRLVSLRVAL' A
#
# COMPACT_ATOMS: atom_id res chain seq x y z
N ASP A 1 6.55 3.30 -6.10
CA ASP A 1 7.71 4.10 -5.66
C ASP A 1 7.92 5.32 -6.53
N LEU A 2 8.20 6.45 -5.88
CA LEU A 2 8.45 7.75 -6.52
C LEU A 2 9.85 8.24 -6.17
N ARG A 3 10.48 8.96 -7.10
CA ARG A 3 11.73 9.69 -6.87
C ARG A 3 11.51 11.17 -7.12
N LEU A 4 12.05 11.99 -6.22
CA LEU A 4 12.21 13.41 -6.45
C LEU A 4 13.66 13.67 -6.87
N ASP A 5 13.85 14.52 -7.88
CA ASP A 5 15.18 15.06 -8.16
C ASP A 5 15.50 16.29 -7.28
N ALA A 6 16.68 16.88 -7.48
CA ALA A 6 17.13 18.03 -6.70
C ALA A 6 16.27 19.30 -6.90
N GLN A 7 15.43 19.33 -7.93
CA GLN A 7 14.49 20.42 -8.23
C GLN A 7 13.06 20.08 -7.79
N GLY A 8 12.85 18.93 -7.13
CA GLY A 8 11.56 18.48 -6.65
C GLY A 8 10.66 17.87 -7.73
N ARG A 9 11.18 17.59 -8.93
CA ARG A 9 10.38 16.95 -9.99
C ARG A 9 10.20 15.47 -9.68
N LEU A 10 8.95 15.00 -9.80
CA LEU A 10 8.57 13.61 -9.52
C LEU A 10 8.79 12.72 -10.75
N ALA A 11 9.36 11.54 -10.51
CA ALA A 11 9.44 10.44 -11.46
C ALA A 11 8.89 9.15 -10.83
N ILE A 12 8.15 8.36 -11.61
CA ILE A 12 7.70 7.02 -11.21
C ILE A 12 8.88 6.06 -11.39
N LEU A 13 9.22 5.31 -10.33
CA LEU A 13 10.26 4.28 -10.39
C LEU A 13 9.66 2.89 -10.61
N GLU A 14 8.64 2.55 -9.83
CA GLU A 14 8.05 1.22 -9.80
C GLU A 14 6.58 1.30 -9.39
N ILE A 15 5.78 0.39 -9.94
CA ILE A 15 4.42 0.10 -9.47
C ILE A 15 4.43 -1.35 -8.98
N ASN A 16 4.51 -1.54 -7.66
CA ASN A 16 4.43 -2.87 -7.07
C ASN A 16 2.96 -3.24 -6.82
N ALA A 17 2.41 -4.10 -7.68
CA ALA A 17 1.03 -4.56 -7.57
C ALA A 17 0.78 -5.51 -6.38
N ASN A 18 1.84 -6.08 -5.79
CA ASN A 18 1.77 -6.99 -4.65
C ASN A 18 2.87 -6.63 -3.62
N PRO A 19 2.73 -5.50 -2.90
CA PRO A 19 3.72 -5.06 -1.93
C PRO A 19 3.83 -6.04 -0.75
N CYS A 20 4.98 -6.06 -0.08
CA CYS A 20 5.15 -6.86 1.13
C CYS A 20 4.16 -6.40 2.21
N LEU A 21 3.53 -7.37 2.88
CA LEU A 21 2.56 -7.15 3.95
C LEU A 21 3.10 -7.47 5.34
N SER A 22 4.40 -7.80 5.48
CA SER A 22 4.99 -7.99 6.80
C SER A 22 4.76 -6.74 7.67
N PRO A 23 4.42 -6.86 8.97
CA PRO A 23 4.10 -5.71 9.82
C PRO A 23 5.17 -4.60 9.86
N ASP A 24 6.43 -4.96 9.58
CA ASP A 24 7.60 -4.07 9.53
C ASP A 24 7.96 -3.58 8.12
N ALA A 25 7.18 -3.95 7.10
CA ALA A 25 7.42 -3.53 5.72
C ALA A 25 6.91 -2.10 5.43
N GLY A 26 7.39 -1.54 4.32
CA GLY A 26 7.09 -0.15 3.94
C GLY A 26 5.61 0.14 3.66
N PHE A 27 4.85 -0.81 3.10
CA PHE A 27 3.43 -0.59 2.81
C PHE A 27 2.58 -0.52 4.09
N PRO A 28 2.66 -1.49 5.02
CA PRO A 28 1.99 -1.38 6.32
C PRO A 28 2.41 -0.14 7.12
N ALA A 29 3.70 0.22 7.09
CA ALA A 29 4.19 1.46 7.71
C ALA A 29 3.52 2.71 7.11
N ALA A 30 3.35 2.78 5.78
CA ALA A 30 2.65 3.88 5.13
C ALA A 30 1.16 3.93 5.52
N VAL A 31 0.49 2.78 5.60
CA VAL A 31 -0.92 2.70 6.02
C VAL A 31 -1.10 3.17 7.47
N ALA A 32 -0.13 2.90 8.35
CA ALA A 32 -0.19 3.34 9.75
C ALA A 32 -0.18 4.88 9.93
N HIS A 33 0.17 5.65 8.89
CA HIS A 33 0.02 7.10 8.88
C HIS A 33 -1.41 7.57 8.52
N SER A 34 -2.31 6.64 8.21
CA SER A 34 -3.75 6.88 8.07
C SER A 34 -4.48 6.57 9.38
N ALA A 35 -5.81 6.62 9.37
CA ALA A 35 -6.64 6.23 10.51
C ALA A 35 -6.84 4.69 10.64
N MET A 36 -6.10 3.89 9.88
CA MET A 36 -6.26 2.43 9.78
C MET A 36 -5.07 1.68 10.39
N GLY A 37 -5.35 0.74 11.30
CA GLY A 37 -4.38 -0.19 11.86
C GLY A 37 -4.11 -1.41 10.97
N TYR A 38 -3.10 -2.21 11.32
CA TYR A 38 -2.67 -3.37 10.53
C TYR A 38 -3.79 -4.40 10.27
N THR A 39 -4.52 -4.81 11.31
CA THR A 39 -5.61 -5.79 11.16
C THR A 39 -6.76 -5.24 10.32
N GLU A 40 -7.06 -3.95 10.43
CA GLU A 40 -8.10 -3.29 9.62
C GLU A 40 -7.69 -3.25 8.13
N MET A 41 -6.42 -2.96 7.84
CA MET A 41 -5.86 -3.03 6.49
C MET A 41 -6.01 -4.42 5.87
N ILE A 42 -5.66 -5.48 6.60
CA ILE A 42 -5.84 -6.86 6.13
C ILE A 42 -7.32 -7.19 5.92
N GLY A 43 -8.19 -6.76 6.84
CA GLY A 43 -9.64 -6.92 6.72
C GLY A 43 -10.20 -6.26 5.45
N GLU A 44 -9.74 -5.05 5.14
CA GLU A 44 -10.14 -4.33 3.94
C GLU A 44 -9.68 -5.04 2.65
N PHE A 45 -8.46 -5.59 2.65
CA PHE A 45 -7.98 -6.41 1.54
C PHE A 45 -8.86 -7.64 1.31
N LEU A 46 -9.20 -8.38 2.38
CA LEU A 46 -10.09 -9.53 2.29
C LEU A 46 -11.49 -9.13 1.77
N ARG A 47 -12.01 -7.98 2.21
CA ARG A 47 -13.29 -7.44 1.73
C ARG A 47 -13.24 -7.16 0.22
N LEU A 48 -12.20 -6.48 -0.25
CA LEU A 48 -12.03 -6.14 -1.67
C LEU A 48 -11.84 -7.38 -2.54
N VAL A 49 -11.06 -8.35 -2.09
CA VAL A 49 -10.87 -9.63 -2.80
C VAL A 49 -12.18 -10.41 -2.88
N SER A 50 -12.93 -10.47 -1.78
CA SER A 50 -14.23 -11.15 -1.74
C SER A 50 -15.21 -10.52 -2.74
N LEU A 51 -15.26 -9.19 -2.81
CA LEU A 51 -16.07 -8.47 -3.79
C LEU A 51 -15.64 -8.76 -5.24
N ARG A 52 -14.33 -8.84 -5.50
CA ARG A 52 -13.81 -9.15 -6.84
C ARG A 52 -14.19 -10.56 -7.28
N VAL A 53 -14.14 -11.54 -6.37
CA VAL A 53 -14.46 -12.95 -6.67
C VAL A 53 -15.97 -13.18 -6.83
N ALA A 54 -16.80 -12.34 -6.21
CA ALA A 54 -18.26 -12.42 -6.32
C ALA A 54 -18.83 -11.81 -7.62
N LEU A 55 -18.00 -11.17 -8.44
CA LEU A 55 -18.32 -10.62 -9.76
C LEU A 55 -17.92 -11.59 -10.87
#